data_AF-A0A3D3QAA8-F1
#
_entry.id   AF-A0A3D3QAA8-F1
#
_cell.length_a   1.000
_cell.length_b   1.000
_cell.length_c   1.000
_cell.angle_alpha   90.00
_cell.angle_beta   90.00
_cell.angle_gamma   90.00
#
_symmetry.space_group_name_H-M   'P 1'
#
loop_
_entity.id
_entity.type
_entity.pdbx_description
1 polymer ?
#
loop_
_entity_poly.entity_id
_entity_poly.type
_entity_poly.pdbx_seq_one_letter_code
_entity_poly.pdbx_strand_id
1 'polypeptide(L)'
;MEIERPTLVSTQTEDGLTLDGLYTASEPGTTAILAVHGLTMNAFDPLFLAWASTFCSRAYAFLSANTRGHDLGVAFRTPHGEVLGGSWWERFEDCSVDLEAWTRFLIERGH
;
A
#
# COMPACT_ATOMS: atom_id res chain seq x y z
N MET A 1 5.34 -24.66 -1.74
CA MET A 1 4.10 -23.86 -1.78
C MET A 1 4.32 -22.78 -2.81
N GLU A 2 3.52 -22.75 -3.86
CA GLU A 2 3.59 -21.70 -4.87
C GLU A 2 3.05 -20.42 -4.22
N ILE A 3 3.90 -19.41 -4.09
CA ILE A 3 3.49 -18.11 -3.55
C ILE A 3 2.74 -17.40 -4.68
N GLU A 4 1.54 -16.90 -4.37
CA GLU A 4 0.75 -16.17 -5.34
C GLU A 4 1.51 -14.95 -5.85
N ARG A 5 1.29 -14.59 -7.12
CA ARG A 5 1.95 -13.41 -7.69
C ARG A 5 1.33 -12.15 -7.07
N PRO A 6 2.14 -11.13 -6.72
CA PRO A 6 1.61 -9.84 -6.32
C PRO A 6 0.70 -9.25 -7.39
N THR A 7 -0.39 -8.65 -6.94
CA THR A 7 -1.39 -7.97 -7.78
C THR A 7 -1.35 -6.47 -7.51
N LEU A 8 -1.42 -5.65 -8.57
CA LEU A 8 -1.59 -4.20 -8.43
C LEU A 8 -3.00 -3.92 -7.90
N VAL A 9 -3.06 -3.15 -6.82
CA VAL A 9 -4.31 -2.79 -6.15
C VAL A 9 -4.34 -1.30 -5.88
N SER A 10 -5.55 -0.75 -5.77
CA SER A 10 -5.75 0.65 -5.42
C SER A 10 -6.78 0.78 -4.30
N THR A 11 -6.64 1.82 -3.49
CA THR A 11 -7.65 2.27 -2.52
C THR A 11 -7.88 3.77 -2.66
N GLN A 12 -8.99 4.26 -2.14
CA GLN A 12 -9.29 5.69 -2.08
C GLN A 12 -9.31 6.13 -0.61
N THR A 13 -8.57 7.19 -0.31
CA THR A 13 -8.58 7.83 1.01
C THR A 13 -9.86 8.62 1.22
N GLU A 14 -10.22 8.91 2.47
CA GLU A 14 -11.42 9.69 2.78
C GLU A 14 -11.37 11.11 2.17
N ASP A 15 -10.18 11.71 2.07
CA ASP A 15 -9.93 12.99 1.42
C ASP A 15 -9.77 12.91 -0.11
N GLY A 16 -9.96 11.73 -0.69
CA GLY A 16 -10.14 11.54 -2.14
C GLY A 16 -8.88 11.26 -2.94
N LEU A 17 -7.73 10.98 -2.30
CA LEU A 17 -6.53 10.50 -2.99
C LEU A 17 -6.68 9.03 -3.36
N THR A 18 -6.31 8.67 -4.59
CA THR A 18 -6.15 7.27 -4.98
C THR A 18 -4.72 6.84 -4.73
N LEU A 19 -4.54 5.81 -3.91
CA LEU A 19 -3.26 5.23 -3.58
C LEU A 19 -3.14 3.84 -4.22
N ASP A 20 -1.93 3.52 -4.67
CA ASP A 20 -1.62 2.25 -5.33
C ASP A 20 -0.65 1.40 -4.47
N GLY A 21 -0.74 0.08 -4.60
CA GLY A 21 0.09 -0.86 -3.85
C GLY A 21 0.14 -2.24 -4.52
N LEU A 22 0.92 -3.15 -3.93
CA LEU A 22 1.00 -4.55 -4.35
C LEU A 22 0.48 -5.45 -3.24
N TYR A 23 -0.53 -6.26 -3.56
CA TYR A 23 -1.12 -7.23 -2.64
C TYR A 23 -0.80 -8.66 -3.07
N THR A 24 -0.34 -9.47 -2.13
CA THR A 24 -0.12 -10.90 -2.27
C THR A 24 -0.93 -11.62 -1.20
N ALA A 25 -1.89 -12.46 -1.62
CA ALA A 25 -2.67 -13.25 -0.68
C ALA A 25 -1.85 -14.40 -0.10
N SER A 26 -2.31 -14.94 1.03
CA SER A 26 -1.80 -16.18 1.59
C SER A 26 -2.95 -17.03 2.12
N GLU A 27 -2.93 -18.32 1.80
CA GLU A 27 -3.94 -19.28 2.28
C GLU A 27 -3.29 -20.30 3.23
N PRO A 28 -3.92 -20.64 4.39
CA PRO A 28 -5.02 -19.97 5.08
C PRO A 28 -4.45 -18.91 6.03
N GLY A 29 -4.41 -17.64 5.63
CA GLY A 29 -3.90 -16.55 6.46
C GLY A 29 -4.94 -15.46 6.67
N THR A 30 -5.42 -15.28 7.90
CA THR A 30 -6.33 -14.19 8.29
C THR A 30 -5.57 -12.96 8.82
N THR A 31 -4.24 -12.97 8.80
CA THR A 31 -3.43 -11.84 9.27
C THR A 31 -2.65 -11.28 8.10
N ALA A 32 -2.80 -9.99 7.84
CA ALA A 32 -2.05 -9.27 6.83
C ALA A 32 -0.93 -8.40 7.43
N ILE A 33 0.14 -8.24 6.66
CA ILE A 33 1.18 -7.25 6.91
C ILE A 33 0.99 -6.11 5.93
N LEU A 34 0.77 -4.91 6.47
CA LEU A 34 0.82 -3.65 5.73
C LEU A 34 2.24 -3.08 5.84
N ALA A 35 3.00 -3.14 4.75
CA ALA A 35 4.34 -2.60 4.64
C ALA A 35 4.29 -1.20 4.02
N VAL A 36 4.77 -0.22 4.78
CA VAL A 36 4.83 1.19 4.38
C VAL A 36 6.26 1.52 4.00
N HIS A 37 6.42 2.24 2.90
CA HIS A 37 7.73 2.68 2.41
C HIS A 37 8.39 3.72 3.33
N GLY A 38 9.71 3.89 3.19
CA GLY A 38 10.44 4.99 3.80
C GLY A 38 10.27 6.30 3.01
N LEU A 39 10.90 7.37 3.50
CA LEU A 39 10.88 8.68 2.86
C LEU A 39 11.44 8.61 1.42
N THR A 40 10.79 9.26 0.46
CA THR A 40 11.13 9.28 -1.00
C THR A 40 11.04 7.94 -1.74
N MET A 41 10.66 6.85 -1.07
CA MET A 41 10.47 5.53 -1.68
C MET A 41 9.01 5.34 -2.13
N ASN A 42 8.72 4.18 -2.73
CA ASN A 42 7.37 3.73 -3.04
C ASN A 42 7.21 2.22 -2.79
N ALA A 43 5.98 1.72 -2.89
CA ALA A 43 5.58 0.35 -2.61
C ALA A 43 6.11 -0.70 -3.60
N PHE A 44 6.71 -0.28 -4.72
CA PHE A 44 7.14 -1.15 -5.81
C PHE A 44 8.63 -1.50 -5.73
N ASP A 45 9.32 -1.09 -4.66
CA ASP A 45 10.72 -1.45 -4.43
C ASP A 45 10.89 -2.99 -4.36
N PRO A 46 11.89 -3.58 -5.05
CA PRO A 46 12.16 -5.02 -5.02
C PRO A 46 12.29 -5.63 -3.61
N LEU A 47 12.66 -4.83 -2.60
CA LEU A 47 12.69 -5.25 -1.21
C LEU A 47 11.32 -5.76 -0.72
N PHE A 48 10.23 -5.08 -1.10
CA PHE A 48 8.88 -5.47 -0.71
C PHE A 48 8.46 -6.80 -1.35
N LEU A 49 8.91 -7.08 -2.57
CA LEU A 49 8.66 -8.37 -3.23
C LEU A 49 9.37 -9.52 -2.51
N ALA A 50 10.61 -9.29 -2.06
CA ALA A 50 11.35 -10.27 -1.27
C ALA A 50 10.69 -10.54 0.10
N TRP A 51 10.15 -9.49 0.72
CA TRP A 51 9.41 -9.61 1.98
C TRP A 51 8.07 -10.33 1.78
N ALA A 52 7.30 -9.98 0.75
CA ALA A 52 6.05 -10.67 0.42
C ALA A 52 6.27 -12.18 0.30
N SER A 53 7.31 -12.59 -0.45
CA SER A 53 7.67 -14.01 -0.56
C SER A 53 7.94 -14.66 0.80
N THR A 54 8.70 -13.97 1.66
CA THR A 54 9.05 -14.46 2.99
C THR A 54 7.83 -14.60 3.90
N PHE A 55 6.96 -13.59 3.96
CA PHE A 55 5.81 -13.57 4.86
C PHE A 55 4.65 -14.44 4.39
N CYS A 56 4.35 -14.43 3.09
CA CYS A 56 3.31 -15.30 2.53
C CYS A 56 3.65 -16.78 2.66
N SER A 57 4.95 -17.15 2.64
CA SER A 57 5.38 -18.52 2.95
C SER A 57 5.04 -18.98 4.38
N ARG A 58 4.68 -18.04 5.27
CA ARG A 58 4.33 -18.25 6.68
C ARG A 58 2.86 -17.92 6.98
N ALA A 59 1.99 -17.93 5.96
CA ALA A 59 0.56 -17.67 6.06
C ALA A 59 0.20 -16.24 6.55
N TYR A 60 1.01 -15.25 6.19
CA TYR A 60 0.63 -13.84 6.29
C TYR A 60 0.38 -13.27 4.90
N ALA A 61 -0.78 -12.66 4.69
CA ALA A 61 -0.99 -11.87 3.48
C ALA A 61 -0.08 -10.63 3.55
N PHE A 62 0.32 -10.10 2.40
CA PHE A 62 1.28 -9.01 2.36
C PHE A 62 0.80 -7.91 1.41
N LEU A 63 0.82 -6.68 1.90
CA LEU A 63 0.49 -5.49 1.13
C LEU A 63 1.65 -4.49 1.28
N SER A 64 2.38 -4.20 0.20
CA SER A 64 3.19 -2.98 0.15
C SER A 64 2.35 -1.85 -0.41
N ALA A 65 2.33 -0.71 0.29
CA ALA A 65 1.36 0.34 0.05
C ALA A 65 2.02 1.71 -0.07
N ASN A 66 1.61 2.49 -1.07
CA ASN A 66 1.97 3.90 -1.13
C ASN A 66 1.14 4.71 -0.13
N THR A 67 1.78 5.68 0.50
CA THR A 67 1.13 6.78 1.23
C THR A 67 1.26 8.06 0.41
N ARG A 68 0.59 9.15 0.80
CA ARG A 68 0.70 10.44 0.12
C ARG A 68 2.13 11.00 0.05
N GLY A 69 3.03 10.48 0.90
CA GLY A 69 4.46 10.80 0.95
C GLY A 69 5.35 9.98 0.01
N HIS A 70 4.79 9.13 -0.86
CA HIS A 70 5.58 8.32 -1.78
C HIS A 70 6.29 9.15 -2.86
N ASP A 71 7.46 8.69 -3.29
CA ASP A 71 8.35 9.38 -4.23
C ASP A 71 8.73 10.82 -3.79
N LEU A 72 9.53 11.52 -4.59
CA LEU A 72 9.84 12.94 -4.36
C LEU A 72 8.62 13.84 -4.64
N GLY A 73 7.94 13.54 -5.74
CA GLY A 73 6.73 14.23 -6.18
C GLY A 73 5.92 13.36 -7.12
N VAL A 74 4.59 13.41 -7.00
CA VAL A 74 3.67 12.58 -7.77
C VAL A 74 2.36 13.31 -8.04
N ALA A 75 1.75 13.06 -9.21
CA ALA A 75 0.39 13.47 -9.50
C ALA A 75 -0.58 12.38 -9.00
N PHE A 76 -1.29 12.65 -7.91
CA PHE A 76 -2.32 11.77 -7.38
C PHE A 76 -3.61 11.90 -8.18
N ARG A 77 -4.22 10.75 -8.48
CA ARG A 77 -5.55 10.69 -9.06
C ARG A 77 -6.60 10.92 -7.98
N THR A 78 -7.57 11.78 -8.26
CA THR A 78 -8.71 12.07 -7.39
C THR A 78 -10.02 12.00 -8.20
N PRO A 79 -11.19 11.96 -7.55
CA PRO A 79 -12.47 12.09 -8.24
C PRO A 79 -12.64 13.36 -9.09
N HIS A 80 -11.85 14.40 -8.81
CA HIS A 80 -11.98 15.73 -9.43
C HIS A 80 -10.82 16.09 -10.37
N GLY A 81 -9.94 15.14 -10.67
CA GLY A 81 -8.74 15.35 -11.49
C GLY A 81 -7.47 14.94 -10.74
N GLU A 82 -6.37 15.60 -11.04
CA GLU A 82 -5.07 15.30 -10.44
C GLU A 82 -4.63 16.39 -9.46
N VAL A 83 -3.97 15.97 -8.38
CA VAL A 83 -3.35 16.88 -7.41
C VAL A 83 -1.89 16.50 -7.22
N LEU A 84 -1.00 17.49 -7.10
CA LEU A 84 0.41 17.23 -6.84
C LEU A 84 0.62 16.91 -5.35
N GLY A 85 1.40 15.87 -5.07
CA GLY A 85 1.84 15.51 -3.73
C GLY A 85 3.18 14.77 -3.77
N GLY A 86 3.42 13.87 -2.82
CA GLY A 86 4.70 13.20 -2.60
C GLY A 86 5.45 13.78 -1.42
N SER A 87 6.61 13.22 -1.08
CA SER A 87 7.35 13.58 0.14
C SER A 87 7.73 15.07 0.27
N TRP A 88 7.83 15.82 -0.83
CA TRP A 88 8.08 17.28 -0.77
C TRP A 88 6.85 18.12 -0.36
N TRP A 89 5.65 17.56 -0.43
CA TRP A 89 4.39 18.23 -0.08
C TRP A 89 3.66 17.58 1.08
N GLU A 90 4.11 16.41 1.54
CA GLU A 90 3.41 15.69 2.60
C GLU A 90 3.45 16.44 3.93
N ARG A 91 2.38 16.26 4.69
CA ARG A 91 2.35 16.48 6.13
C ARG A 91 2.30 15.10 6.76
N PHE A 92 3.27 14.77 7.59
CA PHE A 92 3.37 13.44 8.17
C PHE A 92 2.11 13.05 8.96
N GLU A 93 1.42 14.00 9.59
CA GLU A 93 0.19 13.73 10.35
C GLU A 93 -0.95 13.20 9.48
N ASP A 94 -0.95 13.57 8.20
CA ASP A 94 -1.98 13.17 7.25
C ASP A 94 -1.79 11.71 6.77
N CYS A 95 -0.65 11.06 7.08
CA CYS A 95 -0.42 9.65 6.74
C CYS A 95 -1.47 8.73 7.39
N SER A 96 -2.08 9.16 8.49
CA SER A 96 -3.14 8.42 9.18
C SER A 96 -4.33 8.12 8.25
N VAL A 97 -4.71 9.06 7.39
CA VAL A 97 -5.82 8.90 6.42
C VAL A 97 -5.46 7.84 5.36
N ASP A 98 -4.19 7.77 4.97
CA ASP A 98 -3.69 6.79 4.00
C ASP A 98 -3.68 5.38 4.62
N LEU A 99 -3.19 5.27 5.87
CA LEU A 99 -3.16 4.02 6.60
C LEU A 99 -4.57 3.48 6.89
N GLU A 100 -5.53 4.36 7.16
CA GLU A 100 -6.91 3.96 7.35
C GLU A 100 -7.49 3.36 6.05
N ALA A 101 -7.23 3.98 4.90
CA ALA A 101 -7.69 3.49 3.60
C ALA A 101 -7.14 2.10 3.26
N TRP A 102 -5.86 1.86 3.57
CA TRP A 102 -5.25 0.54 3.38
C TRP A 102 -5.68 -0.49 4.41
N THR A 103 -5.89 -0.08 5.66
CA THR A 103 -6.42 -0.96 6.71
C THR A 103 -7.83 -1.43 6.33
N ARG A 104 -8.69 -0.52 5.88
CA ARG A 104 -10.04 -0.83 5.37
C ARG A 104 -9.99 -1.81 4.21
N PHE A 105 -9.09 -1.58 3.25
CA PHE A 105 -8.87 -2.46 2.10
C PHE A 105 -8.53 -3.90 2.52
N LEU A 106 -7.73 -4.08 3.59
CA LEU A 106 -7.36 -5.38 4.13
C LEU A 106 -8.52 -6.04 4.89
N ILE A 107 -9.25 -5.28 5.71
CA ILE A 107 -10.44 -5.77 6.45
C ILE A 107 -11.51 -6.27 5.48
N GLU A 108 -11.77 -5.55 4.40
CA GLU A 108 -12.74 -5.96 3.36
C GLU A 108 -12.35 -7.26 2.64
N ARG A 109 -11.09 -7.68 2.74
CA ARG A 109 -10.56 -8.96 2.23
C ARG A 109 -10.51 -10.07 3.28
N GLY A 110 -10.95 -9.80 4.50
CA GLY A 110 -11.02 -10.79 5.57
C GLY A 110 -9.75 -10.91 6.43
N HIS A 111 -8.91 -9.87 6.45
CA HIS A 111 -7.75 -9.75 7.33
C HIS A 111 -8.02 -8.93 8.59
#